data_AF-A0A8X6VVG8-F1
#
_entry.id   AF-A0A8X6VVG8-F1
#
_cell.length_a   1.000
_cell.length_b   1.000
_cell.length_c   1.000
_cell.angle_alpha   90.00
_cell.angle_beta   90.00
_cell.angle_gamma   90.00
#
_symmetry.space_group_name_H-M   'P 1'
#
loop_
_entity.id
_entity.type
_entity.pdbx_description
1 polymer ?
#
loop_
_entity_poly.entity_id
_entity_poly.type
_entity_poly.pdbx_seq_one_letter_code
_entity_poly.pdbx_strand_id
1 'polypeptide(L)'
;MHETIIPVLTKLTIEEPEKWFKHVHRLQRIMNSTTTRSTKFTPFEVLIGVKKKQKEDLQIKHLLEDELSEQFINKRETLRNEAKENILRLQDENKKQYNKHRKPAYNYKPGDTDAIQCTQFGTGLKLQPKYFGP
;
A
#
# COMPACT_ATOMS: atom_id res chain seq x y z
N MET A 1 -3.62 -20.02 3.58
CA MET A 1 -4.38 -20.88 4.53
C MET A 1 -3.70 -20.95 5.89
N HIS A 2 -2.43 -21.35 5.99
CA HIS A 2 -1.73 -21.29 7.29
C HIS A 2 -1.67 -19.87 7.87
N GLU A 3 -1.48 -18.85 7.02
CA GLU A 3 -1.54 -17.43 7.41
C GLU A 3 -2.83 -17.06 8.15
N THR A 4 -3.97 -17.68 7.85
CA THR A 4 -5.25 -17.35 8.50
C THR A 4 -5.60 -18.31 9.63
N ILE A 5 -5.25 -19.59 9.50
CA ILE A 5 -5.59 -20.62 10.49
C ILE A 5 -4.81 -20.42 11.78
N ILE A 6 -3.51 -20.12 11.70
CA ILE A 6 -2.65 -20.02 12.89
C ILE A 6 -3.10 -18.85 13.78
N PRO A 7 -3.27 -17.61 13.27
CA PRO A 7 -3.71 -16.49 14.11
C PRO A 7 -5.10 -16.66 14.70
N VAL A 8 -6.04 -17.26 13.96
CA VAL A 8 -7.39 -17.51 14.49
C VAL A 8 -7.35 -18.56 15.60
N LEU A 9 -6.55 -19.63 15.46
CA LEU A 9 -6.37 -20.62 16.51
C LEU A 9 -5.68 -20.04 17.75
N THR A 10 -4.64 -19.21 17.57
CA THR A 10 -3.96 -18.57 18.70
C THR A 10 -4.91 -17.60 19.42
N LYS A 11 -5.69 -16.79 18.69
CA LYS A 11 -6.73 -15.91 19.26
C LYS A 11 -7.82 -16.69 20.02
N LEU A 12 -8.14 -17.92 19.61
CA LEU A 12 -9.10 -18.79 20.31
C LEU A 12 -8.53 -19.52 21.52
N THR A 13 -7.21 -19.63 21.62
CA THR A 13 -6.52 -20.41 22.67
C THR A 13 -5.60 -19.57 23.55
N ILE A 14 -5.91 -18.27 23.67
CA ILE A 14 -5.14 -17.32 24.49
C ILE A 14 -4.97 -17.82 25.92
N GLU A 15 -6.02 -18.41 26.51
CA GLU A 15 -5.99 -18.91 27.90
C GLU A 15 -5.32 -20.29 28.03
N GLU A 16 -5.49 -21.16 27.04
CA GLU A 16 -5.02 -22.55 27.09
C GLU A 16 -4.42 -22.99 25.74
N PRO A 17 -3.16 -22.62 25.45
CA PRO A 17 -2.54 -22.85 24.13
C PRO A 17 -2.40 -24.33 23.78
N GLU A 18 -2.27 -25.23 24.76
CA GLU A 18 -2.14 -26.67 24.53
C GLU A 18 -3.43 -27.32 23.99
N LYS A 19 -4.58 -26.66 24.17
CA LYS A 19 -5.89 -27.21 23.79
C LYS A 19 -6.41 -26.72 22.44
N TRP A 20 -5.51 -26.21 21.58
CA TRP A 20 -5.83 -25.74 20.22
C TRP A 20 -6.60 -26.76 19.38
N PHE A 21 -6.29 -28.06 19.54
CA PHE A 21 -6.94 -29.15 18.81
C PHE A 21 -8.46 -29.18 19.01
N LYS A 22 -8.97 -28.69 20.15
CA LYS A 22 -10.41 -28.60 20.42
C LYS A 22 -11.12 -27.61 19.50
N HIS A 23 -10.42 -26.60 18.98
CA HIS A 23 -11.01 -25.57 18.12
C HIS A 23 -10.89 -25.87 16.63
N VAL A 24 -10.00 -26.78 16.23
CA VAL A 24 -9.73 -27.13 14.83
C VAL A 24 -10.99 -27.56 14.08
N HIS A 25 -11.80 -28.45 14.66
CA HIS A 25 -13.01 -28.96 14.01
C HIS A 25 -14.07 -27.85 13.78
N ARG A 26 -14.14 -26.85 14.67
CA ARG A 26 -15.02 -25.68 14.50
C ARG A 26 -14.47 -24.78 13.40
N LEU A 27 -13.18 -24.50 13.43
CA LEU A 27 -12.52 -23.66 12.43
C LEU A 27 -12.59 -24.24 11.02
N GLN A 28 -12.29 -25.53 10.84
CA GLN A 28 -12.41 -26.23 9.56
C GLN A 28 -13.84 -26.16 9.01
N ARG A 29 -14.83 -26.37 9.88
CA ARG A 29 -16.25 -26.31 9.50
C ARG A 29 -16.62 -24.94 8.95
N ILE A 30 -16.11 -23.88 9.59
CA ILE A 30 -16.39 -22.50 9.24
C ILE A 30 -15.66 -22.11 7.96
N MET A 31 -14.37 -22.41 7.85
CA MET A 31 -13.59 -22.18 6.63
C MET A 31 -14.25 -22.81 5.40
N ASN A 32 -14.74 -24.05 5.52
CA ASN A 32 -15.43 -24.73 4.42
C ASN A 32 -16.80 -24.13 4.09
N SER A 33 -17.39 -23.36 5.01
CA SER A 33 -18.67 -22.66 4.84
C SER A 33 -18.53 -21.16 4.54
N THR A 34 -17.32 -20.62 4.59
CA THR A 34 -17.07 -19.21 4.31
C THR A 34 -16.92 -19.01 2.81
N THR A 35 -17.57 -18.00 2.27
CA THR A 35 -17.49 -17.68 0.84
C THR A 35 -16.12 -17.08 0.53
N THR A 36 -15.50 -17.55 -0.55
CA THR A 36 -14.24 -16.97 -1.01
C THR A 36 -14.53 -15.83 -1.98
N ARG A 37 -13.84 -14.70 -1.85
CA ARG A 37 -14.06 -13.52 -2.71
C ARG A 37 -13.88 -13.82 -4.21
N SER A 38 -12.90 -14.63 -4.58
CA SER A 38 -12.58 -14.93 -5.98
C SER A 38 -13.65 -15.77 -6.68
N THR A 39 -14.20 -16.77 -5.99
CA THR A 39 -15.19 -17.70 -6.56
C THR A 39 -16.62 -17.30 -6.24
N LYS A 40 -16.85 -16.45 -5.23
CA LYS A 40 -18.17 -16.10 -4.65
C LYS A 40 -18.94 -17.28 -4.06
N PHE A 41 -18.37 -18.48 -4.07
CA PHE A 41 -18.94 -19.71 -3.52
C PHE A 41 -18.12 -20.19 -2.33
N THR A 42 -18.75 -21.00 -1.46
CA THR A 42 -18.03 -21.67 -0.38
C THR A 42 -17.26 -22.88 -0.92
N PRO A 43 -16.10 -23.25 -0.33
CA PRO A 43 -15.40 -24.47 -0.72
C PRO A 43 -16.30 -25.72 -0.66
N PHE A 44 -17.22 -25.78 0.31
CA PHE A 44 -18.18 -26.88 0.40
C PHE A 44 -19.17 -26.92 -0.77
N GLU A 45 -19.73 -25.78 -1.17
CA GLU A 45 -20.62 -25.69 -2.33
C GLU A 45 -19.89 -26.07 -3.62
N VAL A 46 -18.63 -25.67 -3.79
CA VAL A 46 -17.85 -26.03 -4.97
C VAL A 46 -17.62 -27.54 -5.04
N LEU A 47 -17.42 -28.21 -3.91
CA LEU A 47 -17.17 -29.65 -3.85
C LEU A 47 -18.45 -30.49 -3.96
N ILE A 48 -19.55 -30.05 -3.35
CA ILE A 48 -20.77 -30.86 -3.17
C ILE A 48 -21.93 -30.38 -4.05
N GLY A 49 -21.88 -29.13 -4.53
CA GLY A 49 -22.96 -28.51 -5.31
C GLY A 49 -24.18 -28.06 -4.50
N VAL A 50 -24.13 -28.15 -3.17
CA VAL A 50 -25.25 -27.83 -2.28
C VAL A 50 -24.81 -26.86 -1.18
N LYS A 51 -25.70 -25.94 -0.81
CA LYS A 51 -25.49 -25.02 0.31
C LYS A 51 -25.48 -25.78 1.65
N LYS A 52 -24.45 -25.54 2.45
CA LYS A 52 -24.34 -26.15 3.78
C LYS A 52 -25.33 -25.52 4.75
N LYS A 53 -26.21 -26.33 5.37
CA LYS A 53 -27.02 -25.90 6.52
C LYS A 53 -26.19 -26.07 7.80
N GLN A 54 -25.85 -24.98 8.49
CA GLN A 54 -25.12 -25.06 9.77
C GLN A 54 -25.62 -24.04 10.79
N LYS A 55 -25.41 -24.34 12.08
CA LYS A 55 -25.47 -23.32 13.14
C LYS A 55 -24.26 -22.41 12.99
N GLU A 56 -24.52 -21.11 12.91
CA GLU A 56 -23.48 -20.10 12.78
C GLU A 56 -22.71 -19.97 14.10
N ASP A 57 -21.41 -20.18 14.04
CA ASP A 57 -20.51 -19.93 15.16
C ASP A 57 -19.96 -18.50 14.98
N LEU A 58 -20.74 -17.52 15.44
CA LEU A 58 -20.52 -16.10 15.16
C LEU A 58 -19.14 -15.62 15.60
N GLN A 59 -18.63 -16.14 16.72
CA GLN A 59 -17.33 -15.74 17.28
C GLN A 59 -16.16 -16.07 16.33
N ILE A 60 -16.08 -17.32 15.85
CA ILE A 60 -14.97 -17.74 14.99
C ILE A 60 -15.11 -17.12 13.60
N LYS A 61 -16.35 -16.92 13.12
CA LYS A 61 -16.60 -16.21 11.86
C LYS A 61 -16.09 -14.77 11.92
N HIS A 62 -16.40 -14.05 13.00
CA HIS A 62 -15.93 -12.67 13.18
C HIS A 62 -14.41 -12.59 13.26
N LEU A 63 -13.77 -13.44 14.08
CA LEU A 63 -12.31 -13.52 14.15
C LEU A 63 -11.65 -13.80 12.80
N LEU A 64 -12.29 -14.61 11.95
CA LEU A 64 -11.80 -14.92 10.62
C LEU A 64 -11.96 -13.74 9.66
N GLU A 65 -13.05 -13.00 9.74
CA GLU A 65 -13.27 -11.78 8.94
C GLU A 65 -12.30 -10.66 9.33
N ASP A 66 -12.04 -10.48 10.62
CA ASP A 66 -11.09 -9.50 11.14
C ASP A 66 -9.67 -9.85 10.69
N GLU A 67 -9.25 -11.10 10.83
CA GLU A 67 -7.93 -11.55 10.40
C GLU A 67 -7.72 -11.37 8.89
N LEU A 68 -8.72 -11.70 8.07
CA LEU A 68 -8.65 -11.46 6.63
C LEU A 68 -8.53 -9.97 6.29
N SER A 69 -9.19 -9.11 7.06
CA SER A 69 -9.14 -7.66 6.89
C SER A 69 -7.79 -7.08 7.28
N GLU A 70 -7.25 -7.50 8.44
CA GLU A 70 -5.91 -7.15 8.92
C GLU A 70 -4.84 -7.57 7.91
N GLN A 71 -4.91 -8.80 7.41
CA GLN A 71 -3.97 -9.30 6.40
C GLN A 71 -4.03 -8.49 5.10
N PHE A 72 -5.23 -8.11 4.67
CA PHE A 72 -5.39 -7.28 3.48
C PHE A 72 -4.77 -5.89 3.67
N ILE A 73 -4.99 -5.26 4.83
CA ILE A 73 -4.43 -3.95 5.17
C ILE A 73 -2.90 -4.04 5.21
N ASN A 74 -2.35 -5.03 5.92
CA ASN A 74 -0.91 -5.24 6.05
C ASN A 74 -0.25 -5.44 4.68
N LYS A 75 -0.82 -6.31 3.82
CA LYS A 75 -0.31 -6.52 2.45
C LYS A 75 -0.37 -5.24 1.61
N ARG A 76 -1.38 -4.40 1.82
CA ARG A 76 -1.49 -3.11 1.12
C ARG A 76 -0.45 -2.11 1.61
N GLU A 77 -0.19 -2.09 2.91
CA GLU A 77 0.80 -1.19 3.51
C GLU A 77 2.22 -1.57 3.12
N THR A 78 2.57 -2.86 3.13
CA THR A 78 3.87 -3.33 2.64
C THR A 78 4.11 -2.92 1.18
N LEU A 79 3.13 -3.16 0.30
CA LEU A 79 3.21 -2.73 -1.11
C LEU A 79 3.40 -1.21 -1.27
N ARG A 80 2.72 -0.41 -0.45
CA ARG A 80 2.86 1.05 -0.48
C ARG A 80 4.23 1.50 -0.01
N ASN A 81 4.75 0.89 1.04
CA ASN A 81 6.07 1.20 1.58
C ASN A 81 7.16 0.82 0.57
N GLU A 82 7.09 -0.36 -0.05
CA GLU A 82 8.01 -0.76 -1.11
C GLU A 82 7.97 0.20 -2.31
N ALA A 83 6.77 0.57 -2.78
CA ALA A 83 6.61 1.54 -3.85
C ALA A 83 7.22 2.91 -3.49
N LYS A 84 7.00 3.37 -2.25
CA LYS A 84 7.57 4.63 -1.74
C LYS A 84 9.10 4.60 -1.78
N GLU A 85 9.72 3.55 -1.25
CA GLU A 85 11.18 3.40 -1.24
C GLU A 85 11.76 3.40 -2.67
N ASN A 86 11.11 2.69 -3.59
CA ASN A 86 11.53 2.65 -5.00
C ASN A 86 11.43 4.03 -5.67
N ILE A 87 10.35 4.77 -5.41
CA ILE A 87 10.18 6.13 -5.94
C ILE A 87 11.24 7.07 -5.37
N LEU A 88 11.51 7.00 -4.06
CA LEU A 88 12.53 7.83 -3.41
C LEU A 88 13.92 7.54 -3.98
N ARG A 89 14.26 6.27 -4.17
CA ARG A 89 15.52 5.86 -4.80
C ARG A 89 15.65 6.42 -6.22
N LEU A 90 14.60 6.29 -7.03
CA LEU A 90 14.58 6.81 -8.40
C LEU A 90 14.69 8.35 -8.43
N GLN A 91 14.05 9.04 -7.50
CA GLN A 91 14.16 10.50 -7.36
C GLN A 91 15.59 10.93 -7.00
N ASP A 92 16.27 10.22 -6.10
CA ASP A 92 17.65 10.51 -5.73
C ASP A 92 18.61 10.26 -6.89
N GLU A 93 18.44 9.15 -7.62
CA GLU A 93 19.20 8.84 -8.83
C GLU A 93 19.00 9.91 -9.91
N ASN A 94 17.75 10.32 -10.16
CA ASN A 94 17.43 11.41 -11.09
C ASN A 94 18.06 12.74 -10.66
N LYS A 95 18.01 13.07 -9.37
CA LYS A 95 18.63 14.28 -8.82
C LYS A 95 20.14 14.27 -9.01
N LYS A 96 20.81 13.14 -8.74
CA LYS A 96 22.25 12.95 -8.97
C LYS A 96 22.60 13.15 -10.44
N GLN A 97 21.84 12.53 -11.34
CA GLN A 97 22.07 12.63 -12.78
C GLN A 97 21.86 14.06 -13.32
N TYR A 98 20.81 14.74 -12.87
CA TYR A 98 20.58 16.15 -13.23
C TYR A 98 21.70 17.05 -12.71
N ASN A 99 22.07 16.91 -11.44
CA ASN A 99 23.11 17.71 -10.81
C ASN A 99 24.49 17.49 -11.44
N LYS A 100 24.77 16.30 -11.99
CA LYS A 100 26.03 15.99 -12.69
C LYS A 100 26.34 16.98 -13.83
N HIS A 101 25.30 17.43 -14.54
CA HIS A 101 25.44 18.35 -15.68
C HIS A 101 24.98 19.79 -15.36
N ARG A 102 24.52 20.03 -14.13
CA ARG A 102 23.98 21.33 -13.71
C ARG A 102 25.13 22.26 -13.31
N LYS A 103 25.15 23.48 -13.88
CA LYS A 103 25.99 24.56 -13.36
C LYS A 103 25.40 25.08 -12.03
N PRO A 104 26.21 25.28 -10.98
CA PRO A 104 25.71 25.85 -9.73
C PRO A 104 25.11 27.23 -9.96
N ALA A 105 24.05 27.56 -9.23
CA ALA A 105 23.48 28.90 -9.26
C ALA A 105 24.47 29.89 -8.64
N TYR A 106 24.51 31.11 -9.17
CA TYR A 106 25.27 32.18 -8.55
C TYR A 106 24.58 32.63 -7.26
N ASN A 107 25.35 32.77 -6.18
CA ASN A 107 24.85 33.21 -4.89
C ASN A 107 25.05 34.73 -4.76
N TYR A 108 23.99 35.49 -5.01
CA TYR A 108 24.00 36.94 -4.92
C TYR A 108 24.22 37.44 -3.49
N LYS A 109 25.03 38.48 -3.34
CA LYS A 109 25.24 39.18 -2.07
C LYS A 109 24.56 40.56 -2.09
N PRO A 110 24.13 41.10 -0.94
CA PRO A 110 23.62 42.47 -0.87
C PRO A 110 24.66 43.46 -1.44
N GLY A 111 24.28 44.19 -2.49
CA GLY A 111 25.16 45.13 -3.22
C GLY A 111 25.61 44.65 -4.60
N ASP A 112 25.37 43.39 -4.98
CA ASP A 112 25.61 42.91 -6.35
C ASP A 112 24.64 43.60 -7.34
N THR A 113 25.15 43.98 -8.52
CA THR A 113 24.36 44.57 -9.60
C THR A 113 24.11 43.51 -10.67
N ASP A 114 22.84 43.24 -10.96
CA ASP A 114 22.43 42.22 -11.92
C ASP A 114 21.31 42.72 -12.83
N ALA A 115 21.32 42.22 -14.06
CA ALA A 115 20.30 42.51 -15.05
C ALA A 115 19.19 41.46 -14.99
N ILE A 116 17.94 41.89 -14.89
CA ILE A 116 16.75 41.01 -14.76
C ILE A 116 16.23 40.68 -16.15
N GLN A 117 16.10 39.41 -16.51
CA GLN A 117 15.62 39.03 -17.84
C GLN A 117 14.15 39.44 -18.05
N CYS A 118 13.85 40.06 -19.19
CA CYS A 118 12.50 40.36 -19.64
C CYS A 118 11.71 39.05 -19.86
N THR A 119 10.69 38.79 -19.04
CA THR A 119 9.80 37.62 -19.14
C THR A 119 8.49 37.90 -19.91
N GLN A 120 8.29 39.13 -20.38
CA GLN A 120 7.11 39.49 -21.18
C GLN A 120 7.30 39.04 -22.63
N PHE A 121 6.40 38.19 -23.12
CA PHE A 121 6.38 37.73 -24.50
C PHE A 121 5.30 38.48 -25.29
N GLY A 122 5.66 39.05 -26.44
CA GLY A 122 4.79 39.90 -27.25
C GLY A 122 5.32 40.15 -28.66
N THR A 123 4.48 40.66 -29.56
CA THR A 123 4.84 41.00 -30.94
C THR A 123 5.75 42.25 -30.96
N GLY A 124 6.78 42.25 -31.80
CA GLY A 124 7.71 43.38 -31.94
C GLY A 124 8.89 43.43 -30.94
N LEU A 125 9.01 42.46 -30.02
CA LEU A 125 10.06 42.45 -28.99
C LEU A 125 11.41 41.83 -29.43
N LYS A 126 11.54 41.40 -30.69
CA LYS A 126 12.76 40.72 -31.19
C LYS A 126 14.02 41.59 -31.14
N LEU A 127 13.86 42.91 -31.28
CA LEU A 127 14.95 43.89 -31.29
C LEU A 127 15.10 44.64 -29.95
N GLN A 128 14.23 44.37 -28.97
CA GLN A 128 14.29 45.00 -27.66
C GLN A 128 15.36 44.32 -26.77
N PRO A 129 15.97 45.05 -25.83
CA PRO A 129 16.92 44.47 -24.88
C PRO A 129 16.25 43.36 -24.07
N LYS A 130 16.98 42.26 -23.89
CA LYS A 130 16.48 41.05 -23.20
C LYS A 130 16.50 41.18 -21.68
N TYR A 131 17.11 42.22 -21.12
CA TYR A 131 17.26 42.41 -19.68
C TYR A 131 16.91 43.85 -19.28
N PHE A 132 16.35 44.02 -18.07
CA PHE A 132 16.06 45.28 -17.39
C PHE A 132 17.13 45.55 -16.32
N GLY A 133 17.58 46.79 -16.19
CA GLY A 133 18.60 47.20 -15.21
C GLY A 133 19.95 47.56 -15.84
N PRO A 134 20.96 47.95 -15.02
CA PRO A 134 22.26 48.43 -15.48
C PRO A 134 23.04 47.45 -16.36
#